data_AF-A0A936YPV8-F1
#
_entry.id   AF-A0A936YPV8-F1
#
_cell.length_a   1.000
_cell.length_b   1.000
_cell.length_c   1.000
_cell.angle_alpha   90.00
_cell.angle_beta   90.00
_cell.angle_gamma   90.00
#
_symmetry.space_group_name_H-M   'P 1'
#
loop_
_entity.id
_entity.type
_entity.pdbx_description
1 polymer ?
#
loop_
_entity_poly.entity_id
_entity_poly.type
_entity_poly.pdbx_seq_one_letter_code
_entity_poly.pdbx_strand_id
1 'polypeptide(L)'
;MPHKRCGQVTPANIKEGHNQAIDRTLLRLSAALLVSGQVLFIFVSQFHAHREAANDHFAVFAEYADDIVWTGVHLGQYVGMALMLAGLLTLSTALDFQKGVSRCIVRFGAASTVAAFALYGVLQAVDGIALKQAAHAWATASSSEKLERFANVEAIRWLEWGVRSYQDYALGIALLLCAVALAQSKLVARSQISVMGSSGMSFLMQGWVVGTEGFTEKHTILIVLSLALNLVWMVWLFFSVWRTEQRGRLRFG
;
A
#
# COMPACT_ATOMS: atom_id res chain seq x y z
N MET A 1 -0.80 77.05 23.21
CA MET A 1 -1.08 75.98 22.22
C MET A 1 0.25 75.35 21.85
N PRO A 2 0.47 74.07 22.19
CA PRO A 2 0.59 73.06 21.13
C PRO A 2 0.11 71.63 21.46
N HIS A 3 -0.37 70.96 20.41
CA HIS A 3 -0.36 69.52 20.07
C HIS A 3 -0.57 68.42 21.14
N LYS A 4 -1.80 67.88 21.19
CA LYS A 4 -2.05 66.47 21.54
C LYS A 4 -1.64 65.58 20.38
N ARG A 5 -0.64 64.71 20.58
CA ARG A 5 -0.24 63.68 19.61
C ARG A 5 -1.06 62.42 19.91
N CYS A 6 -1.82 61.99 18.91
CA CYS A 6 -2.60 60.74 18.89
C CYS A 6 -1.64 59.56 19.10
N GLY A 7 -1.82 58.81 20.19
CA GLY A 7 -1.10 57.57 20.44
C GLY A 7 -1.60 56.50 19.50
N GLN A 8 -0.84 56.22 18.45
CA GLN A 8 -0.98 55.01 17.64
C GLN A 8 -0.66 53.82 18.54
N VAL A 9 -1.69 53.03 18.86
CA VAL A 9 -1.52 51.66 19.35
C VAL A 9 -1.08 50.84 18.15
N THR A 10 0.20 50.47 18.10
CA THR A 10 0.71 49.50 17.13
C THR A 10 0.04 48.14 17.40
N PRO A 11 -0.55 47.47 16.41
CA PRO A 11 -0.99 46.10 16.59
C PRO A 11 0.25 45.24 16.84
N ALA A 12 0.25 44.56 17.99
CA ALA A 12 1.22 43.54 18.31
C ALA A 12 1.27 42.54 17.16
N ASN A 13 2.43 42.47 16.52
CA ASN A 13 2.76 41.52 15.49
C ASN A 13 2.85 40.14 16.14
N ILE A 14 1.71 39.48 16.34
CA ILE A 14 1.67 38.04 16.61
C ILE A 14 2.09 37.39 15.30
N LYS A 15 3.41 37.29 15.08
CA LYS A 15 3.95 36.26 14.22
C LYS A 15 3.70 34.95 14.93
N GLU A 16 2.50 34.39 14.71
CA GLU A 16 2.32 32.94 14.78
C GLU A 16 3.27 32.35 13.75
N GLY A 17 4.50 32.08 14.18
CA GLY A 17 5.32 31.09 13.54
C GLY A 17 4.60 29.76 13.75
N HIS A 18 3.63 29.47 12.87
CA HIS A 18 3.12 28.12 12.66
C HIS A 18 4.27 27.31 12.05
N ASN A 19 5.24 26.99 12.91
CA ASN A 19 6.23 25.98 12.64
C ASN A 19 5.42 24.69 12.46
N GLN A 20 5.45 24.11 11.26
CA GLN A 20 4.72 22.89 10.91
C GLN A 20 5.02 21.81 11.96
N ALA A 21 4.12 21.64 12.93
CA ALA A 21 4.28 20.66 13.98
C ALA A 21 3.87 19.31 13.40
N ILE A 22 4.84 18.59 12.85
CA ILE A 22 4.68 17.22 12.41
C ILE A 22 4.21 16.38 13.61
N ASP A 23 3.04 15.76 13.48
CA ASP A 23 2.45 14.97 14.56
C ASP A 23 3.24 13.67 14.73
N ARG A 24 4.09 13.64 15.76
CA ARG A 24 4.94 12.50 16.08
C ARG A 24 4.14 11.28 16.50
N THR A 25 2.96 11.45 17.08
CA THR A 25 2.08 10.33 17.46
C THR A 25 1.54 9.66 16.21
N LEU A 26 1.05 10.46 15.24
CA LEU A 26 0.60 9.93 13.94
C LEU A 26 1.74 9.29 13.15
N LEU A 27 2.95 9.87 13.15
CA LEU A 27 4.11 9.23 12.50
C LEU A 27 4.45 7.86 13.10
N ARG A 28 4.38 7.72 14.43
CA ARG A 28 4.63 6.43 15.11
C ARG A 28 3.56 5.41 14.77
N LEU A 29 2.29 5.81 14.84
CA LEU A 29 1.16 4.96 14.49
C LEU A 29 1.28 4.50 13.03
N SER A 30 1.57 5.42 12.12
CA SER A 30 1.82 5.12 10.71
C SER A 30 2.92 4.08 10.53
N ALA A 31 4.10 4.30 11.12
CA ALA A 31 5.22 3.39 11.00
C ALA A 31 4.92 1.99 11.58
N ALA A 32 4.22 1.93 12.72
CA ALA A 32 3.80 0.67 13.32
C ALA A 32 2.80 -0.09 12.43
N LEU A 33 1.79 0.60 11.89
CA LEU A 33 0.79 0.01 10.97
C LEU A 33 1.43 -0.51 9.68
N LEU A 34 2.34 0.26 9.09
CA LEU A 34 3.08 -0.11 7.88
C LEU A 34 3.87 -1.40 8.07
N VAL A 35 4.72 -1.45 9.11
CA VAL A 35 5.55 -2.64 9.39
C VAL A 35 4.67 -3.84 9.75
N SER A 36 3.67 -3.65 10.63
CA SER A 36 2.81 -4.76 11.08
C SER A 36 2.00 -5.34 9.92
N GLY A 37 1.43 -4.48 9.07
CA GLY A 37 0.69 -4.89 7.88
C GLY A 37 1.57 -5.63 6.89
N GLN A 38 2.76 -5.11 6.59
CA GLN A 38 3.71 -5.72 5.66
C GLN A 38 4.23 -7.08 6.14
N VAL A 39 4.55 -7.21 7.44
CA VAL A 39 5.00 -8.48 8.04
C VAL A 39 3.88 -9.50 8.05
N LEU A 40 2.67 -9.11 8.46
CA LEU A 40 1.50 -10.00 8.42
C LEU A 40 1.26 -10.50 7.01
N PHE A 41 1.27 -9.60 6.01
CA PHE A 41 1.08 -9.93 4.60
C PHE A 41 2.10 -10.96 4.10
N ILE A 42 3.39 -10.76 4.37
CA ILE A 42 4.46 -11.68 3.96
C ILE A 42 4.25 -13.04 4.62
N PHE A 43 3.96 -13.06 5.93
CA PHE A 43 3.75 -14.28 6.70
C PHE A 43 2.60 -15.11 6.16
N VAL A 44 1.41 -14.52 5.98
CA VAL A 44 0.24 -15.26 5.47
C VAL A 44 0.43 -15.73 4.03
N SER A 45 1.16 -14.98 3.22
CA SER A 45 1.44 -15.33 1.83
C SER A 45 2.34 -16.57 1.68
N GLN A 46 3.04 -16.99 2.74
CA GLN A 46 3.80 -18.25 2.72
C GLN A 46 2.89 -19.49 2.65
N PHE A 47 1.62 -19.35 3.02
CA PHE A 47 0.64 -20.43 3.00
C PHE A 47 -0.23 -20.42 1.73
N HIS A 48 0.02 -19.49 0.80
CA HIS A 48 -0.71 -19.43 -0.46
C HIS A 48 -0.26 -20.56 -1.40
N ALA A 49 -1.19 -21.20 -2.10
CA ALA A 49 -0.89 -22.17 -3.16
C ALA A 49 0.01 -21.56 -4.25
N HIS A 50 1.11 -22.24 -4.58
CA HIS A 50 2.13 -21.76 -5.52
C HIS A 50 2.91 -22.91 -6.18
N ARG A 51 2.39 -24.14 -6.14
CA ARG A 51 3.07 -25.30 -6.72
C ARG A 51 3.00 -25.27 -8.23
N GLU A 52 1.83 -24.98 -8.78
CA GLU A 52 1.60 -24.91 -10.22
C GLU A 52 1.90 -23.51 -10.77
N ALA A 53 2.29 -23.44 -12.04
CA ALA A 53 2.45 -22.17 -12.72
C ALA A 53 1.09 -21.46 -12.84
N ALA A 54 1.00 -20.20 -12.38
CA ALA A 54 -0.28 -19.50 -12.31
C ALA A 54 -0.95 -19.22 -13.68
N ASN A 55 -0.19 -19.29 -14.77
CA ASN A 55 -0.71 -19.20 -16.14
C ASN A 55 -1.00 -20.58 -16.77
N ASP A 56 -0.66 -21.69 -16.11
CA ASP A 56 -1.21 -23.01 -16.45
C ASP A 56 -2.57 -23.13 -15.77
N HIS A 57 -3.60 -22.58 -16.43
CA HIS A 57 -4.94 -22.49 -15.89
C HIS A 57 -5.50 -23.86 -15.47
N PHE A 58 -5.22 -24.93 -16.22
CA PHE A 58 -5.72 -26.25 -15.86
C PHE A 58 -5.10 -26.76 -14.57
N ALA A 59 -3.77 -26.72 -14.47
CA ALA A 59 -3.06 -27.22 -13.30
C ALA A 59 -3.37 -26.35 -12.06
N VAL A 60 -3.28 -25.03 -12.20
CA VAL A 60 -3.45 -24.10 -11.08
C VAL A 60 -4.88 -24.10 -10.53
N PHE A 61 -5.91 -24.22 -11.37
CA PHE A 61 -7.28 -24.31 -10.88
C PHE A 61 -7.53 -25.61 -10.13
N ALA A 62 -6.84 -26.70 -10.48
CA ALA A 62 -6.93 -27.96 -9.74
C ALA A 62 -6.29 -27.82 -8.36
N GLU A 63 -5.12 -27.18 -8.26
CA GLU A 63 -4.49 -26.83 -6.98
C GLU A 63 -5.42 -25.95 -6.12
N TYR A 64 -6.02 -24.92 -6.73
CA TYR A 64 -6.90 -24.00 -6.03
C TYR A 64 -8.17 -24.68 -5.56
N ALA A 65 -8.72 -25.64 -6.31
CA ALA A 65 -9.89 -26.40 -5.90
C ALA A 65 -9.63 -27.25 -4.65
N ASP A 66 -8.41 -27.77 -4.51
CA ASP A 66 -7.99 -28.66 -3.41
C ASP A 66 -7.51 -27.91 -2.15
N ASP A 67 -7.07 -26.65 -2.28
CA ASP A 67 -6.54 -25.87 -1.16
C ASP A 67 -7.61 -25.50 -0.10
N ILE A 68 -7.54 -26.12 1.08
CA ILE A 68 -8.50 -25.91 2.16
C ILE A 68 -8.32 -24.59 2.94
N VAL A 69 -7.16 -23.95 2.87
CA VAL A 69 -6.85 -22.71 3.62
C VAL A 69 -6.96 -21.46 2.76
N TRP A 70 -7.14 -21.60 1.44
CA TRP A 70 -7.23 -20.54 0.44
C TRP A 70 -7.92 -19.26 0.93
N THR A 71 -9.20 -19.33 1.32
CA THR A 71 -9.98 -18.16 1.72
C THR A 71 -9.43 -17.52 3.01
N GLY A 72 -8.88 -18.33 3.92
CA GLY A 72 -8.23 -17.83 5.14
C GLY A 72 -6.94 -17.08 4.85
N VAL A 73 -6.13 -17.56 3.91
CA VAL A 73 -4.91 -16.88 3.44
C VAL A 73 -5.25 -15.51 2.85
N HIS A 74 -6.26 -15.47 1.98
CA HIS A 74 -6.74 -14.25 1.33
C HIS A 74 -7.31 -13.24 2.34
N LEU A 75 -8.07 -13.69 3.33
CA LEU A 75 -8.50 -12.82 4.43
C LEU A 75 -7.31 -12.25 5.20
N GLY A 76 -6.29 -13.07 5.48
CA GLY A 76 -5.05 -12.62 6.11
C GLY A 76 -4.32 -11.55 5.27
N GLN A 77 -4.22 -11.77 3.96
CA GLN A 77 -3.64 -10.82 3.01
C GLN A 77 -4.41 -9.51 2.97
N TYR A 78 -5.75 -9.58 2.96
CA TYR A 78 -6.63 -8.41 3.07
C TYR A 78 -6.33 -7.59 4.32
N VAL A 79 -6.27 -8.22 5.50
CA VAL A 79 -5.98 -7.52 6.77
C VAL A 79 -4.57 -6.91 6.75
N GLY A 80 -3.57 -7.65 6.27
CA GLY A 80 -2.20 -7.15 6.14
C GLY A 80 -2.10 -5.90 5.24
N MET A 81 -2.74 -5.96 4.07
CA MET A 81 -2.81 -4.83 3.14
C MET A 81 -3.60 -3.67 3.75
N ALA A 82 -4.75 -3.92 4.38
CA ALA A 82 -5.56 -2.89 5.02
C ALA A 82 -4.77 -2.12 6.09
N LEU A 83 -4.01 -2.81 6.93
CA LEU A 83 -3.13 -2.20 7.92
C LEU A 83 -2.04 -1.34 7.26
N MET A 84 -1.40 -1.85 6.20
CA MET A 84 -0.39 -1.10 5.45
C MET A 84 -0.97 0.18 4.84
N LEU A 85 -2.13 0.10 4.19
CA LEU A 85 -2.79 1.24 3.55
C LEU A 85 -3.31 2.25 4.60
N ALA A 86 -3.83 1.78 5.74
CA ALA A 86 -4.13 2.65 6.88
C ALA A 86 -2.87 3.37 7.40
N GLY A 87 -1.73 2.70 7.39
CA GLY A 87 -0.43 3.30 7.70
C GLY A 87 -0.04 4.41 6.72
N LEU A 88 -0.26 4.24 5.41
CA LEU A 88 -0.02 5.26 4.39
C LEU A 88 -0.98 6.46 4.51
N LEU A 89 -2.26 6.21 4.80
CA LEU A 89 -3.23 7.28 5.06
C LEU A 89 -2.85 8.08 6.31
N THR A 90 -2.46 7.39 7.38
CA THR A 90 -1.97 8.02 8.62
C THR A 90 -0.70 8.83 8.35
N LEU A 91 0.21 8.33 7.52
CA LEU A 91 1.40 9.06 7.10
C LEU A 91 1.03 10.35 6.36
N SER A 92 0.05 10.25 5.48
CA SER A 92 -0.45 11.38 4.69
C SER A 92 -1.04 12.46 5.60
N THR A 93 -1.79 12.07 6.65
CA THR A 93 -2.28 12.99 7.68
C THR A 93 -1.15 13.60 8.50
N ALA A 94 -0.10 12.85 8.84
CA ALA A 94 1.04 13.35 9.59
C ALA A 94 1.89 14.39 8.81
N LEU A 95 1.82 14.36 7.48
CA LEU A 95 2.51 15.28 6.57
C LEU A 95 1.69 16.56 6.25
N ASP A 96 0.73 16.95 7.09
CA ASP A 96 -0.26 18.02 6.81
C ASP A 96 0.34 19.36 6.33
N PHE A 97 0.45 19.51 5.01
CA PHE A 97 0.88 20.74 4.36
C PHE A 97 -0.29 21.71 4.26
N GLN A 98 -0.14 22.90 4.84
CA GLN A 98 -1.21 23.88 4.98
C GLN A 98 -1.77 24.37 3.62
N LYS A 99 -0.91 24.59 2.61
CA LYS A 99 -1.31 25.14 1.28
C LYS A 99 -0.35 24.70 0.15
N GLY A 100 -0.79 24.89 -1.09
CA GLY A 100 0.05 24.76 -2.30
C GLY A 100 0.15 23.34 -2.87
N VAL A 101 1.08 23.17 -3.81
CA VAL A 101 1.30 21.91 -4.57
C VAL A 101 1.54 20.71 -3.64
N SER A 102 2.27 20.91 -2.53
CA SER A 102 2.53 19.89 -1.51
C SER A 102 1.24 19.29 -0.93
N ARG A 103 0.22 20.13 -0.68
CA ARG A 103 -1.08 19.68 -0.20
C ARG A 103 -1.82 18.84 -1.24
N CYS A 104 -1.74 19.23 -2.51
CA CYS A 104 -2.32 18.46 -3.60
C CYS A 104 -1.65 17.09 -3.71
N ILE A 105 -0.32 17.03 -3.66
CA ILE A 105 0.45 15.78 -3.72
C ILE A 105 0.00 14.81 -2.62
N VAL A 106 -0.07 15.27 -1.37
CA VAL A 106 -0.54 14.44 -0.24
C VAL A 106 -1.97 13.95 -0.45
N ARG A 107 -2.87 14.83 -0.91
CA ARG A 107 -4.28 14.47 -1.16
C ARG A 107 -4.43 13.46 -2.29
N PHE A 108 -3.72 13.63 -3.40
CA PHE A 108 -3.72 12.66 -4.50
C PHE A 108 -3.08 11.33 -4.08
N GLY A 109 -2.04 11.38 -3.25
CA GLY A 109 -1.45 10.17 -2.65
C GLY A 109 -2.44 9.42 -1.77
N ALA A 110 -3.16 10.13 -0.89
CA ALA A 110 -4.20 9.56 -0.05
C ALA A 110 -5.37 9.00 -0.88
N ALA A 111 -5.84 9.73 -1.89
CA ALA A 111 -6.88 9.25 -2.79
C ALA A 111 -6.46 7.99 -3.55
N SER A 112 -5.22 7.94 -4.03
CA SER A 112 -4.65 6.75 -4.69
C SER A 112 -4.53 5.57 -3.71
N THR A 113 -4.21 5.84 -2.44
CA THR A 113 -4.19 4.83 -1.37
C THR A 113 -5.59 4.26 -1.11
N VAL A 114 -6.63 5.10 -1.09
CA VAL A 114 -8.03 4.65 -0.96
C VAL A 114 -8.45 3.83 -2.18
N ALA A 115 -8.09 4.27 -3.39
CA ALA A 115 -8.37 3.51 -4.61
C ALA A 115 -7.69 2.14 -4.59
N ALA A 116 -6.42 2.07 -4.17
CA ALA A 116 -5.70 0.82 -3.99
C ALA A 116 -6.39 -0.08 -2.96
N PHE A 117 -6.89 0.49 -1.85
CA PHE A 117 -7.60 -0.29 -0.83
C PHE A 117 -8.91 -0.89 -1.36
N ALA A 118 -9.71 -0.07 -2.06
CA ALA A 118 -10.96 -0.53 -2.65
C ALA A 118 -10.72 -1.63 -3.69
N LEU A 119 -9.75 -1.43 -4.59
CA LEU A 119 -9.38 -2.43 -5.60
C LEU A 119 -8.82 -3.69 -4.96
N TYR A 120 -8.06 -3.59 -3.87
CA TYR A 120 -7.59 -4.77 -3.15
C TYR A 120 -8.73 -5.54 -2.47
N GLY A 121 -9.74 -4.85 -1.94
CA GLY A 121 -10.95 -5.49 -1.44
C GLY A 121 -11.69 -6.27 -2.54
N VAL A 122 -11.81 -5.67 -3.73
CA VAL A 122 -12.37 -6.36 -4.91
C VAL A 122 -11.49 -7.54 -5.32
N LEU A 123 -10.18 -7.37 -5.35
CA LEU A 123 -9.23 -8.46 -5.67
C LEU A 123 -9.44 -9.65 -4.75
N GLN A 124 -9.60 -9.42 -3.45
CA GLN A 124 -9.81 -10.49 -2.47
C GLN A 124 -11.18 -11.16 -2.61
N ALA A 125 -12.20 -10.44 -3.07
CA ALA A 125 -13.49 -11.04 -3.43
C ALA A 125 -13.40 -11.90 -4.71
N VAL A 126 -12.60 -11.46 -5.68
CA VAL A 126 -12.39 -12.18 -6.95
C VAL A 126 -11.51 -13.40 -6.73
N ASP A 127 -10.31 -13.24 -6.18
CA ASP A 127 -9.29 -14.27 -6.00
C ASP A 127 -9.61 -15.19 -4.81
N GLY A 128 -9.77 -14.59 -3.63
CA GLY A 128 -9.95 -15.31 -2.37
C GLY A 128 -11.29 -16.04 -2.21
N ILE A 129 -12.30 -15.65 -3.00
CA ILE A 129 -13.66 -16.19 -2.89
C ILE A 129 -14.16 -16.70 -4.24
N ALA A 130 -14.40 -15.83 -5.22
CA ALA A 130 -15.07 -16.23 -6.46
C ALA A 130 -14.27 -17.27 -7.25
N LEU A 131 -12.96 -17.07 -7.39
CA LEU A 131 -12.07 -17.98 -8.12
C LEU A 131 -12.00 -19.34 -7.45
N LYS A 132 -11.90 -19.39 -6.11
CA LYS A 132 -11.96 -20.64 -5.34
C LYS A 132 -13.25 -21.41 -5.56
N GLN A 133 -14.40 -20.74 -5.46
CA GLN A 133 -15.70 -21.39 -5.65
C GLN A 133 -15.88 -21.90 -7.07
N ALA A 134 -15.46 -21.10 -8.06
CA ALA A 134 -15.54 -21.50 -9.45
C ALA A 134 -14.58 -22.68 -9.75
N ALA A 135 -13.34 -22.65 -9.25
CA ALA A 135 -12.36 -23.71 -9.40
C ALA A 135 -12.85 -25.02 -8.79
N HIS A 136 -13.43 -24.96 -7.59
CA HIS A 136 -14.05 -26.13 -6.96
C HIS A 136 -15.22 -26.67 -7.80
N ALA A 137 -16.14 -25.80 -8.24
CA ALA A 137 -17.27 -26.20 -9.06
C ALA A 137 -16.86 -26.83 -10.39
N TRP A 138 -15.79 -26.31 -11.02
CA TRP A 138 -15.18 -26.93 -12.18
C TRP A 138 -14.57 -28.29 -11.84
N ALA A 139 -13.79 -28.40 -10.77
CA ALA A 139 -13.12 -29.63 -10.37
C ALA A 139 -14.10 -30.78 -10.12
N THR A 140 -15.26 -30.51 -9.53
CA THR A 140 -16.29 -31.52 -9.21
C THR A 140 -17.34 -31.73 -10.31
N ALA A 141 -17.23 -31.03 -11.43
CA ALA A 141 -18.21 -31.10 -12.52
C ALA A 141 -18.25 -32.46 -13.21
N SER A 142 -19.43 -32.82 -13.74
CA SER A 142 -19.55 -33.94 -14.68
C SER A 142 -18.80 -33.64 -15.99
N SER A 143 -18.51 -34.68 -16.77
CA SER A 143 -17.81 -34.54 -18.05
C SER A 143 -18.54 -33.62 -19.04
N SER A 144 -19.89 -33.62 -19.02
CA SER A 144 -20.70 -32.77 -19.91
C SER A 144 -20.61 -31.28 -19.58
N GLU A 145 -20.37 -30.90 -18.32
CA GLU A 145 -20.31 -29.50 -17.89
C GLU A 145 -18.86 -28.97 -17.73
N LYS A 146 -17.87 -29.87 -17.79
CA LYS A 146 -16.47 -29.57 -17.43
C LYS A 146 -15.89 -28.42 -18.25
N LEU A 147 -16.17 -28.39 -19.56
CA LEU A 147 -15.67 -27.37 -20.48
C LEU A 147 -16.27 -25.99 -20.17
N GLU A 148 -17.59 -25.91 -19.97
CA GLU A 148 -18.27 -24.65 -19.67
C GLU A 148 -17.84 -24.08 -18.32
N ARG A 149 -17.71 -24.93 -17.31
CA ARG A 149 -17.24 -24.49 -15.98
C ARG A 149 -15.78 -24.07 -15.98
N PHE A 150 -14.95 -24.64 -16.85
CA PHE A 150 -13.56 -24.19 -17.01
C PHE A 150 -13.52 -22.75 -17.53
N ALA A 151 -14.29 -22.44 -18.58
CA ALA A 151 -14.38 -21.10 -19.15
C ALA A 151 -14.85 -20.05 -18.11
N ASN A 152 -15.75 -20.43 -17.19
CA ASN A 152 -16.18 -19.56 -16.09
C ASN A 152 -15.04 -19.22 -15.12
N VAL A 153 -14.20 -20.21 -14.78
CA VAL A 153 -13.03 -19.98 -13.90
C VAL A 153 -12.01 -19.09 -14.61
N GLU A 154 -11.74 -19.32 -15.90
CA GLU A 154 -10.83 -18.48 -16.68
C GLU A 154 -11.30 -17.02 -16.75
N ALA A 155 -12.59 -16.79 -16.96
CA ALA A 155 -13.14 -15.44 -16.96
C ALA A 155 -12.89 -14.71 -15.62
N ILE A 156 -13.02 -15.42 -14.49
CA ILE A 156 -12.71 -14.88 -13.15
C ILE A 156 -11.20 -14.62 -13.01
N ARG A 157 -10.35 -15.51 -13.53
CA ARG A 157 -8.90 -15.31 -13.54
C ARG A 157 -8.49 -14.06 -14.33
N TRP A 158 -9.10 -13.79 -15.49
CA TRP A 158 -8.79 -12.56 -16.22
C TRP A 158 -9.30 -11.31 -15.53
N LEU A 159 -10.45 -11.39 -14.85
CA LEU A 159 -10.92 -10.31 -13.98
C LEU A 159 -9.91 -10.04 -12.84
N GLU A 160 -9.37 -11.10 -12.23
CA GLU A 160 -8.32 -11.01 -11.21
C GLU A 160 -7.10 -10.27 -11.75
N TRP A 161 -6.62 -10.60 -12.95
CA TRP A 161 -5.49 -9.92 -13.59
C TRP A 161 -5.76 -8.42 -13.74
N GLY A 162 -6.94 -8.07 -14.24
CA GLY A 162 -7.35 -6.68 -14.42
C GLY A 162 -7.41 -5.92 -13.08
N VAL A 163 -8.08 -6.49 -12.07
CA VAL A 163 -8.21 -5.85 -10.75
C VAL A 163 -6.85 -5.72 -10.08
N ARG A 164 -6.01 -6.76 -10.13
CA ARG A 164 -4.64 -6.72 -9.60
C ARG A 164 -3.81 -5.64 -10.30
N SER A 165 -3.90 -5.55 -11.63
CA SER A 165 -3.19 -4.55 -12.43
C SER A 165 -3.51 -3.13 -11.98
N TYR A 166 -4.79 -2.77 -11.93
CA TYR A 166 -5.20 -1.42 -11.51
C TYR A 166 -4.93 -1.15 -10.03
N GLN A 167 -5.02 -2.17 -9.17
CA GLN A 167 -4.61 -2.03 -7.76
C GLN A 167 -3.13 -1.69 -7.65
N ASP A 168 -2.26 -2.35 -8.41
CA ASP A 168 -0.82 -2.12 -8.39
C ASP A 168 -0.47 -0.74 -8.94
N TYR A 169 -1.16 -0.28 -9.99
CA TYR A 169 -1.02 1.11 -10.46
C TYR A 169 -1.40 2.12 -9.38
N ALA A 170 -2.55 1.95 -8.73
CA ALA A 170 -3.01 2.85 -7.68
C ALA A 170 -2.03 2.89 -6.49
N LEU A 171 -1.53 1.73 -6.06
CA LEU A 171 -0.55 1.63 -4.97
C LEU A 171 0.81 2.23 -5.36
N GLY A 172 1.29 1.96 -6.58
CA GLY A 172 2.53 2.54 -7.09
C GLY A 172 2.49 4.06 -7.13
N ILE A 173 1.38 4.64 -7.63
CA ILE A 173 1.15 6.09 -7.63
C ILE A 173 1.11 6.63 -6.20
N ALA A 174 0.41 5.96 -5.28
CA ALA A 174 0.34 6.37 -3.88
C ALA A 174 1.74 6.45 -3.23
N LEU A 175 2.57 5.42 -3.44
CA LEU A 175 3.94 5.37 -2.92
C LEU A 175 4.84 6.45 -3.51
N LEU A 176 4.75 6.70 -4.82
CA LEU A 176 5.53 7.77 -5.48
C LEU A 176 5.14 9.16 -4.97
N LEU A 177 3.84 9.45 -4.86
CA LEU A 177 3.36 10.73 -4.33
C LEU A 177 3.74 10.91 -2.86
N CYS A 178 3.68 9.85 -2.06
CA CYS A 178 4.10 9.89 -0.67
C CYS A 178 5.62 10.08 -0.53
N ALA A 179 6.43 9.46 -1.39
CA ALA A 179 7.88 9.68 -1.44
C ALA A 179 8.21 11.16 -1.77
N VAL A 180 7.49 11.76 -2.72
CA VAL A 180 7.62 13.19 -3.04
C VAL A 180 7.22 14.08 -1.86
N ALA A 181 6.11 13.76 -1.17
CA ALA A 181 5.69 14.50 0.03
C ALA A 181 6.74 14.41 1.15
N LEU A 182 7.31 13.22 1.38
CA LEU A 182 8.39 13.02 2.34
C LEU A 182 9.66 13.81 1.98
N ALA A 183 10.02 13.86 0.70
CA ALA A 183 11.14 14.68 0.22
C ALA A 183 10.97 16.17 0.55
N GLN A 184 9.73 16.67 0.51
CA GLN A 184 9.42 18.06 0.84
C GLN A 184 9.42 18.32 2.35
N SER A 185 9.09 17.32 3.17
CA SER A 185 9.06 17.43 4.64
C SER A 185 10.44 17.52 5.31
N LYS A 186 11.51 17.09 4.61
CA LYS A 186 12.88 16.94 5.15
C LYS A 186 12.99 16.04 6.40
N LEU A 187 11.99 15.19 6.65
CA LEU A 187 11.96 14.26 7.80
C LEU A 187 12.91 13.07 7.67
N VAL A 188 13.19 12.65 6.44
CA VAL A 188 13.84 11.39 6.12
C VAL A 188 15.03 11.59 5.19
N ALA A 189 15.96 10.64 5.19
CA ALA A 189 17.14 10.69 4.33
C ALA A 189 16.77 10.51 2.85
N ARG A 190 17.59 11.10 1.93
CA ARG A 190 17.38 10.95 0.47
C ARG A 190 17.36 9.50 0.02
N SER A 191 18.23 8.67 0.58
CA SER A 191 18.28 7.23 0.30
C SER A 191 17.00 6.51 0.71
N GLN A 192 16.36 6.89 1.83
CA GLN A 192 15.08 6.33 2.22
C GLN A 192 13.96 6.70 1.23
N ILE A 193 13.96 7.94 0.74
CA ILE A 193 13.03 8.41 -0.31
C ILE A 193 13.25 7.62 -1.60
N SER A 194 14.50 7.38 -1.99
CA SER A 194 14.83 6.57 -3.17
C SER A 194 14.30 5.15 -3.05
N VAL A 195 14.46 4.48 -1.90
CA VAL A 195 13.93 3.11 -1.69
C VAL A 195 12.40 3.09 -1.80
N MET A 196 11.71 4.06 -1.19
CA MET A 196 10.26 4.17 -1.30
C MET A 196 9.80 4.44 -2.73
N GLY A 197 10.48 5.33 -3.45
CA GLY A 197 10.21 5.62 -4.86
C GLY A 197 10.43 4.41 -5.77
N SER A 198 11.51 3.65 -5.54
CA SER A 198 11.76 2.37 -6.23
C SER A 198 10.67 1.34 -5.95
N SER A 199 10.17 1.27 -4.71
CA SER A 199 9.00 0.42 -4.40
C SER A 199 7.79 0.83 -5.25
N GLY A 200 7.45 2.12 -5.27
CA GLY A 200 6.35 2.62 -6.09
C GLY A 200 6.50 2.29 -7.58
N MET A 201 7.71 2.45 -8.13
CA MET A 201 8.01 2.07 -9.51
C MET A 201 7.83 0.57 -9.76
N SER A 202 8.28 -0.28 -8.83
CA SER A 202 8.11 -1.73 -8.96
C SER A 202 6.64 -2.15 -9.00
N PHE A 203 5.74 -1.45 -8.31
CA PHE A 203 4.29 -1.68 -8.41
C PHE A 203 3.72 -1.24 -9.77
N LEU A 204 4.18 -0.13 -10.35
CA LEU A 204 3.75 0.23 -11.71
C LEU A 204 4.17 -0.84 -12.74
N MET A 205 5.35 -1.42 -12.57
CA MET A 205 5.81 -2.53 -13.40
C MET A 205 5.00 -3.80 -13.16
N GLN A 206 4.66 -4.13 -11.91
CA GLN A 206 3.75 -5.25 -11.61
C GLN A 206 2.41 -5.06 -12.33
N GLY A 207 1.81 -3.87 -12.19
CA GLY A 207 0.52 -3.56 -12.80
C GLY A 207 0.53 -3.75 -14.30
N TRP A 208 1.61 -3.33 -14.98
CA TRP A 208 1.78 -3.58 -16.41
C TRP A 208 1.88 -5.08 -16.72
N VAL A 209 2.82 -5.78 -16.08
CA VAL A 209 3.11 -7.19 -16.37
C VAL A 209 1.88 -8.07 -16.12
N VAL A 210 1.20 -7.93 -14.99
CA VAL A 210 0.01 -8.75 -14.70
C VAL A 210 -1.16 -8.43 -15.63
N GLY A 211 -1.30 -7.15 -16.04
CA GLY A 211 -2.36 -6.74 -16.97
C GLY A 211 -2.15 -7.27 -18.39
N THR A 212 -0.91 -7.46 -18.84
CA THR A 212 -0.60 -7.88 -20.22
C THR A 212 -0.22 -9.35 -20.34
N GLU A 213 0.46 -9.90 -19.34
CA GLU A 213 1.07 -11.25 -19.37
C GLU A 213 0.49 -12.17 -18.28
N GLY A 214 -0.31 -11.65 -17.34
CA GLY A 214 -0.79 -12.41 -16.19
C GLY A 214 0.28 -12.70 -15.14
N PHE A 215 0.10 -13.77 -14.38
CA PHE A 215 0.95 -14.13 -13.23
C PHE A 215 2.19 -14.92 -13.67
N THR A 216 3.05 -14.27 -14.46
CA THR A 216 4.32 -14.86 -14.92
C THR A 216 5.40 -14.91 -13.83
N GLU A 217 6.50 -15.61 -14.12
CA GLU A 217 7.71 -15.56 -13.29
C GLU A 217 8.23 -14.12 -13.12
N LYS A 218 8.17 -13.31 -14.18
CA LYS A 218 8.55 -11.88 -14.12
C LYS A 218 7.69 -11.14 -13.09
N HIS A 219 6.38 -11.38 -13.09
CA HIS A 219 5.48 -10.77 -12.10
C HIS A 219 5.85 -11.20 -10.68
N THR A 220 6.17 -12.48 -10.48
CA THR A 220 6.61 -13.03 -9.18
C THR A 220 7.89 -12.35 -8.68
N ILE A 221 8.89 -12.17 -9.55
CA ILE A 221 10.14 -11.46 -9.21
C ILE A 221 9.84 -10.02 -8.78
N LEU A 222 8.94 -9.33 -9.50
CA LEU A 222 8.55 -7.96 -9.16
C LEU A 222 7.78 -7.88 -7.83
N ILE A 223 6.93 -8.87 -7.51
CA ILE A 223 6.28 -8.97 -6.20
C ILE A 223 7.36 -9.04 -5.11
N VAL A 224 8.29 -10.00 -5.20
CA VAL A 224 9.35 -10.18 -4.19
C VAL A 224 10.19 -8.91 -4.02
N LEU A 225 10.56 -8.28 -5.13
CA LEU A 225 11.28 -7.00 -5.12
C LEU A 225 10.50 -5.92 -4.38
N SER A 226 9.21 -5.76 -4.68
CA SER A 226 8.37 -4.75 -4.04
C SER A 226 8.16 -4.99 -2.55
N LEU A 227 7.99 -6.25 -2.13
CA LEU A 227 7.88 -6.64 -0.72
C LEU A 227 9.16 -6.30 0.04
N ALA A 228 10.33 -6.62 -0.54
CA ALA A 228 11.62 -6.30 0.05
C ALA A 228 11.84 -4.79 0.17
N LEU A 229 11.61 -4.03 -0.91
CA LEU A 229 11.76 -2.58 -0.90
C LEU A 229 10.80 -1.92 0.10
N ASN A 230 9.54 -2.37 0.14
CA ASN A 230 8.56 -1.89 1.11
C ASN A 230 9.02 -2.11 2.54
N LEU A 231 9.38 -3.35 2.87
CA LEU A 231 9.83 -3.69 4.22
C LEU A 231 11.03 -2.84 4.64
N VAL A 232 12.02 -2.65 3.74
CA VAL A 232 13.22 -1.85 4.03
C VAL A 232 12.87 -0.41 4.38
N TRP A 233 12.09 0.30 3.57
CA TRP A 233 11.80 1.71 3.86
C TRP A 233 10.88 1.88 5.07
N MET A 234 9.94 0.96 5.29
CA MET A 234 9.01 0.99 6.43
C MET A 234 9.74 0.74 7.75
N VAL A 235 10.61 -0.28 7.80
CA VAL A 235 11.44 -0.56 8.98
C VAL A 235 12.40 0.60 9.25
N TRP A 236 12.96 1.19 8.20
CA TRP A 236 13.79 2.39 8.36
C TRP A 236 12.98 3.56 8.95
N LEU A 237 11.76 3.81 8.46
CA LEU A 237 10.88 4.83 9.01
C LEU A 237 10.60 4.58 10.50
N PHE A 238 10.26 3.34 10.86
CA PHE A 238 10.00 2.92 12.23
C PHE A 238 11.15 3.28 13.18
N PHE A 239 12.37 2.87 12.84
CA PHE A 239 13.54 3.16 13.68
C PHE A 239 13.92 4.65 13.69
N SER A 240 13.74 5.36 12.58
CA SER A 240 14.04 6.81 12.50
C SER A 240 13.13 7.63 13.41
N VAL A 241 11.82 7.30 13.44
CA VAL A 241 10.84 7.98 14.29
C VAL A 241 11.04 7.65 15.78
N TRP A 242 11.52 6.44 16.11
CA TRP A 242 11.78 6.06 17.51
C TRP A 242 13.10 6.60 18.06
N ARG A 243 14.18 6.64 17.26
CA ARG A 243 15.49 7.17 17.71
C ARG A 243 15.46 8.66 18.03
N THR A 244 14.60 9.43 17.37
CA THR A 244 14.45 10.88 17.62
C THR A 244 13.83 11.18 18.99
N GLU A 245 13.06 10.25 19.57
CA GLU A 245 12.52 10.39 20.93
C GLU A 245 13.60 10.26 22.01
N GLN A 246 14.47 9.25 21.89
CA GLN A 246 15.51 8.99 22.89
C GLN A 246 16.50 10.16 23.00
N ARG A 247 16.87 10.78 21.86
CA ARG A 247 17.70 11.99 21.86
C ARG A 247 17.00 13.21 22.46
N GLY A 248 15.67 13.29 22.39
CA GLY A 248 14.90 14.33 23.06
C GLY A 248 14.88 14.13 24.57
N ARG A 249 14.64 12.90 25.05
CA ARG A 249 14.61 12.58 26.48
C ARG A 249 15.98 12.72 27.16
N LEU A 250 17.08 12.33 26.49
CA LEU A 250 18.45 12.47 27.01
C LEU A 250 18.99 13.90 27.04
N ARG A 251 18.30 14.87 26.42
CA ARG A 251 18.69 16.30 26.46
C ARG A 251 17.98 17.09 27.56
N PHE A 252 16.98 16.50 28.22
CA PHE A 252 16.16 17.14 29.25
C PHE A 252 16.04 16.32 30.54
N GLY A 253 16.87 15.27 30.69
CA GLY A 253 17.09 14.56 31.95
C GLY A 253 18.56 14.69 32.34
#